data_AF-A0A936RKG4-F1
#
_entry.id   AF-A0A936RKG4-F1
#
_cell.length_a   1.000
_cell.length_b   1.000
_cell.length_c   1.000
_cell.angle_alpha   90.00
_cell.angle_beta   90.00
_cell.angle_gamma   90.00
#
_symmetry.space_group_name_H-M   'P 1'
#
loop_
_entity.id
_entity.type
_entity.pdbx_description
1 polymer ?
#
loop_
_entity_poly.entity_id
_entity_poly.type
_entity_poly.pdbx_seq_one_letter_code
_entity_poly.pdbx_strand_id
1 'polypeptide(L)'
;MARTNVTRSGLSLTQLEALTMALDGVVRRAAERAGRLIPWLAIIGATAPLLGLFGTVLGIINAFQGISAGGSSTIASVGPGIADALVATAAGLGAAIPAVVFYNIFTARLERVEGELERTAQETIGALGREGLL
;
A
#
# COMPACT_ATOMS: atom_id res chain seq x y z
N MET A 1 -47.40 -4.71 -43.90
CA MET A 1 -47.51 -5.36 -42.57
C MET A 1 -46.11 -5.84 -42.20
N ALA A 2 -45.45 -5.51 -41.09
CA ALA A 2 -45.81 -4.80 -39.87
C ALA A 2 -44.55 -4.02 -39.40
N ARG A 3 -44.72 -2.76 -38.98
CA ARG A 3 -43.64 -1.99 -38.35
C ARG A 3 -43.53 -2.46 -36.91
N THR A 4 -42.45 -3.15 -36.57
CA THR A 4 -42.09 -3.48 -35.19
C THR A 4 -41.74 -2.19 -34.46
N ASN A 5 -42.69 -1.68 -33.68
CA ASN A 5 -42.53 -0.49 -32.87
C ASN A 5 -41.75 -0.89 -31.61
N VAL A 6 -40.43 -0.78 -31.65
CA VAL A 6 -39.58 -0.94 -30.47
C VAL A 6 -39.79 0.29 -29.60
N THR A 7 -40.66 0.19 -28.60
CA THR A 7 -40.72 1.14 -27.49
C THR A 7 -39.38 1.09 -26.76
N ARG A 8 -38.46 1.99 -27.10
CA ARG A 8 -37.25 2.26 -26.30
C ARG A 8 -37.70 2.88 -24.99
N SER A 9 -37.96 2.06 -23.96
CA SER A 9 -38.12 2.55 -22.60
C SER A 9 -36.74 2.96 -22.09
N GLY A 10 -36.49 4.27 -21.97
CA GLY A 10 -35.32 4.79 -21.28
C GLY A 10 -35.25 4.31 -19.84
N LEU A 11 -34.04 4.31 -19.28
CA LEU A 11 -33.79 4.10 -17.86
C LEU A 11 -34.46 5.21 -17.05
N SER A 12 -35.19 4.83 -16.00
CA SER A 12 -35.73 5.82 -15.07
C SER A 12 -34.61 6.49 -14.27
N LEU A 13 -34.87 7.70 -13.75
CA LEU A 13 -33.93 8.43 -12.88
C LEU A 13 -33.45 7.56 -11.71
N THR A 14 -34.36 6.79 -11.10
CA THR A 14 -34.03 5.87 -10.01
C THR A 14 -33.13 4.72 -10.46
N GLN A 15 -33.31 4.21 -11.69
CA GLN A 15 -32.43 3.18 -12.25
C GLN A 15 -31.03 3.74 -12.55
N LEU A 16 -30.94 5.00 -12.99
CA LEU A 16 -29.67 5.68 -13.22
C LEU A 16 -28.90 5.89 -11.91
N GLU A 17 -29.58 6.39 -10.87
CA GLU A 17 -29.00 6.55 -9.53
C GLU A 17 -28.51 5.21 -8.97
N ALA A 18 -29.32 4.16 -9.09
CA ALA A 18 -28.95 2.81 -8.66
C ALA A 18 -27.73 2.28 -9.44
N LEU A 19 -27.65 2.54 -10.74
CA LEU A 19 -26.50 2.16 -11.58
C LEU A 19 -25.24 2.90 -11.14
N THR A 20 -25.31 4.21 -10.91
CA THR A 20 -24.18 5.02 -10.40
C THR A 20 -23.66 4.46 -9.09
N MET A 21 -24.54 4.23 -8.11
CA MET A 21 -24.16 3.64 -6.82
C MET A 21 -23.55 2.24 -6.98
N ALA A 22 -24.07 1.43 -7.91
CA ALA A 22 -23.54 0.11 -8.18
C ALA A 22 -22.13 0.16 -8.80
N LEU A 23 -21.90 1.06 -9.76
CA LEU A 23 -20.60 1.25 -10.41
C LEU A 23 -19.56 1.78 -9.43
N ASP A 24 -19.88 2.81 -8.63
CA ASP A 24 -18.99 3.33 -7.57
C ASP A 24 -18.63 2.22 -6.58
N GLY A 25 -19.61 1.39 -6.21
CA GLY A 25 -19.37 0.22 -5.38
C GLY A 25 -18.43 -0.80 -6.01
N VAL A 26 -18.49 -1.01 -7.33
CA VAL A 26 -17.57 -1.90 -8.06
C VAL A 26 -16.16 -1.33 -8.09
N VAL A 27 -16.00 -0.03 -8.37
CA VAL A 27 -14.71 0.66 -8.40
C VAL A 27 -14.02 0.54 -7.04
N ARG A 28 -14.71 0.91 -5.96
CA ARG A 28 -14.16 0.84 -4.61
C ARG A 28 -13.73 -0.58 -4.23
N ARG A 29 -14.57 -1.60 -4.50
CA ARG A 29 -14.21 -3.00 -4.23
C ARG A 29 -13.04 -3.49 -5.08
N ALA A 30 -12.83 -2.95 -6.28
CA ALA A 30 -11.67 -3.26 -7.10
C ALA A 30 -10.41 -2.60 -6.53
N ALA A 31 -10.48 -1.32 -6.16
CA ALA A 31 -9.39 -0.58 -5.53
C ALA A 31 -8.95 -1.23 -4.20
N GLU A 32 -9.89 -1.57 -3.32
CA GLU A 32 -9.62 -2.26 -2.05
C GLU A 32 -8.90 -3.60 -2.26
N ARG A 33 -9.34 -4.39 -3.25
CA ARG A 33 -8.71 -5.69 -3.57
C ARG A 33 -7.30 -5.51 -4.13
N ALA A 34 -7.10 -4.55 -5.02
CA ALA A 34 -5.80 -4.25 -5.61
C ALA A 34 -4.82 -3.66 -4.59
N GLY A 35 -5.32 -2.81 -3.67
CA GLY A 35 -4.54 -2.13 -2.65
C GLY A 35 -4.28 -2.92 -1.37
N ARG A 36 -4.84 -4.13 -1.21
CA ARG A 36 -4.84 -4.87 0.07
C ARG A 36 -3.45 -5.07 0.70
N LEU A 37 -2.40 -5.16 -0.11
CA LEU A 37 -1.03 -5.38 0.37
C LEU A 37 -0.21 -4.10 0.53
N ILE A 38 -0.66 -2.96 -0.01
CA ILE A 38 0.07 -1.69 0.09
C ILE A 38 0.28 -1.26 1.55
N PRO A 39 -0.69 -1.40 2.48
CA PRO A 39 -0.48 -1.05 3.89
C PRO A 39 0.67 -1.83 4.56
N TRP A 40 0.94 -3.06 4.12
CA TRP A 40 2.07 -3.83 4.66
C TRP A 40 3.42 -3.18 4.35
N LEU A 41 3.56 -2.55 3.18
CA LEU A 41 4.77 -1.81 2.82
C LEU A 41 4.98 -0.60 3.74
N ALA A 42 3.91 0.11 4.10
CA ALA A 42 3.98 1.20 5.07
C ALA A 42 4.38 0.70 6.47
N ILE A 43 3.80 -0.42 6.92
CA ILE A 43 4.15 -1.04 8.21
C ILE A 43 5.63 -1.43 8.22
N ILE A 44 6.12 -2.13 7.18
CA ILE A 44 7.53 -2.53 7.08
C ILE A 44 8.43 -1.30 7.04
N GLY A 45 8.10 -0.29 6.23
CA GLY A 45 8.86 0.96 6.14
C GLY A 45 9.00 1.69 7.48
N ALA A 46 7.95 1.69 8.30
CA ALA A 46 7.94 2.33 9.61
C ALA A 46 8.61 1.48 10.72
N THR A 47 8.46 0.15 10.67
CA THR A 47 8.88 -0.74 11.76
C THR A 47 10.27 -1.33 11.59
N ALA A 48 10.73 -1.58 10.35
CA ALA A 48 12.04 -2.17 10.10
C ALA A 48 13.23 -1.34 10.65
N PRO A 49 13.24 0.00 10.60
CA PRO A 49 14.30 0.79 11.23
C PRO A 49 14.31 0.63 12.75
N LEU A 50 13.13 0.52 13.37
CA LEU A 50 13.00 0.34 14.82
C LEU A 50 13.53 -1.04 15.25
N LEU A 51 13.30 -2.08 14.44
CA LEU A 51 13.88 -3.39 14.65
C LEU A 51 15.41 -3.37 14.53
N GLY A 52 15.97 -2.60 13.58
CA GLY A 52 17.41 -2.40 13.46
C GLY A 52 18.02 -1.69 14.67
N LEU A 53 17.38 -0.60 15.13
CA LEU A 53 17.75 0.11 16.34
C LEU A 53 17.68 -0.79 17.58
N PHE A 54 16.63 -1.61 17.70
CA PHE A 54 16.52 -2.58 18.79
C PHE A 54 17.66 -3.60 18.76
N GLY A 55 18.04 -4.08 17.57
CA GLY A 55 19.21 -4.95 17.41
C GLY A 55 20.51 -4.29 17.88
N THR A 56 20.69 -2.99 17.68
CA THR A 56 21.90 -2.31 18.17
C THR A 56 21.93 -2.22 19.69
N VAL A 57 20.78 -1.98 20.32
CA VAL A 57 20.65 -1.96 21.78
C VAL A 57 21.05 -3.31 22.35
N LEU A 58 20.55 -4.41 21.78
CA LEU A 58 20.93 -5.77 22.21
C LEU A 58 22.42 -6.05 22.00
N GLY A 59 22.98 -5.67 20.84
CA GLY A 59 24.40 -5.87 20.53
C GLY A 59 25.31 -5.10 21.50
N ILE A 60 24.96 -3.85 21.80
CA ILE A 60 25.69 -3.02 22.78
C ILE A 60 25.61 -3.64 24.18
N ILE A 61 24.42 -4.08 24.63
CA ILE A 61 24.26 -4.76 25.93
C ILE A 61 25.18 -5.98 26.02
N ASN A 62 25.20 -6.82 24.98
CA ASN A 62 26.05 -8.02 24.94
C ASN A 62 27.54 -7.67 24.96
N ALA A 63 27.96 -6.63 24.23
CA ALA A 63 29.35 -6.16 24.24
C ALA A 63 29.79 -5.73 25.65
N PHE A 64 28.94 -5.01 26.39
CA PHE A 64 29.23 -4.59 27.76
C PHE A 64 29.21 -5.74 28.78
N GLN A 65 28.35 -6.74 28.60
CA GLN A 65 28.37 -7.96 29.42
C GLN A 65 29.67 -8.77 29.22
N GLY A 66 30.21 -8.78 28.00
CA GLY A 66 31.52 -9.39 27.72
C GLY A 66 32.66 -8.75 28.51
N ILE A 67 32.64 -7.42 28.69
CA ILE A 67 33.61 -6.71 29.53
C ILE A 67 33.49 -7.13 30.98
N SER A 68 32.27 -7.18 31.54
CA SER A 68 32.08 -7.48 32.96
C SER A 68 32.47 -8.91 33.32
N ALA A 69 32.31 -9.87 32.39
CA ALA A 69 32.76 -11.25 32.56
C ALA A 69 34.28 -11.43 32.35
N GLY A 70 34.87 -10.71 31.39
CA GLY A 70 36.28 -10.86 31.00
C GLY A 70 37.27 -9.96 31.75
N GLY A 71 36.80 -8.97 32.52
CA GLY A 71 37.62 -8.05 33.32
C GLY A 71 38.49 -7.07 32.54
N SER A 72 38.39 -7.04 31.20
CA SER A 72 39.20 -6.17 30.32
C SER A 72 38.32 -5.20 29.54
N SER A 73 38.49 -3.91 29.80
CA SER A 73 37.75 -2.80 29.18
C SER A 73 38.44 -2.21 27.94
N THR A 74 39.27 -2.99 27.24
CA THR A 74 39.97 -2.50 26.05
C THR A 74 39.02 -2.34 24.86
N ILE A 75 39.24 -1.35 23.99
CA ILE A 75 38.42 -1.17 22.77
C ILE A 75 38.43 -2.43 21.89
N ALA A 76 39.54 -3.18 21.90
CA ALA A 76 39.67 -4.45 21.19
C ALA A 76 38.69 -5.54 21.69
N SER A 77 38.29 -5.53 22.97
CA SER A 77 37.36 -6.52 23.52
C SER A 77 35.89 -6.22 23.19
N VAL A 78 35.54 -4.97 22.88
CA VAL A 78 34.16 -4.57 22.51
C VAL A 78 33.93 -4.33 21.02
N GLY A 79 35.01 -4.09 20.26
CA GLY A 79 34.93 -3.76 18.83
C GLY A 79 34.06 -4.70 18.00
N PRO A 80 34.22 -6.03 18.11
CA PRO A 80 33.40 -6.98 17.36
C PRO A 80 31.90 -6.88 17.69
N GLY A 81 31.53 -6.82 18.97
CA GLY A 81 30.12 -6.76 19.38
C GLY A 81 29.40 -5.47 18.96
N ILE A 82 30.12 -4.34 18.92
CA ILE A 82 29.59 -3.08 18.41
C ILE A 82 29.46 -3.11 16.89
N ALA A 83 30.39 -3.74 16.17
CA ALA A 83 30.29 -3.89 14.72
C ALA A 83 29.04 -4.69 14.32
N ASP A 84 28.79 -5.82 14.98
CA ASP A 84 27.58 -6.64 14.77
C ASP A 84 26.30 -5.86 15.09
N ALA A 85 26.34 -5.04 16.15
CA ALA A 85 25.24 -4.13 16.49
C ALA A 85 24.93 -3.17 15.33
N LEU A 86 25.95 -2.57 14.70
CA LEU A 86 25.75 -1.64 13.57
C LEU A 86 25.20 -2.33 12.31
N VAL A 87 25.56 -3.59 12.08
CA VAL A 87 24.99 -4.39 10.98
C VAL A 87 23.47 -4.55 11.15
N ALA A 88 22.96 -4.67 12.37
CA ALA A 88 21.53 -4.75 12.62
C ALA A 88 20.76 -3.49 12.16
N THR A 89 21.29 -2.28 12.41
CA THR A 89 20.72 -1.04 11.86
C THR A 89 20.77 -1.02 10.35
N ALA A 90 21.92 -1.39 9.76
CA ALA A 90 22.07 -1.41 8.32
C ALA A 90 21.06 -2.36 7.66
N ALA A 91 20.81 -3.53 8.25
CA ALA A 91 19.79 -4.47 7.80
C ALA A 91 18.36 -3.89 7.92
N GLY A 92 18.03 -3.24 9.04
CA GLY A 92 16.74 -2.58 9.24
C GLY A 92 16.46 -1.48 8.20
N LEU A 93 17.45 -0.64 7.90
CA LEU A 93 17.37 0.37 6.85
C LEU A 93 17.30 -0.27 5.45
N GLY A 94 18.07 -1.34 5.22
CA GLY A 94 18.06 -2.09 3.97
C GLY A 94 16.69 -2.70 3.64
N ALA A 95 15.89 -3.06 4.65
CA ALA A 95 14.51 -3.50 4.47
C ALA A 95 13.53 -2.31 4.36
N ALA A 96 13.73 -1.24 5.13
CA ALA A 96 12.82 -0.10 5.17
C ALA A 96 12.81 0.73 3.88
N ILE A 97 13.99 1.00 3.30
CA ILE A 97 14.12 1.87 2.14
C ILE A 97 13.35 1.31 0.93
N PRO A 98 13.53 0.05 0.52
CA PRO A 98 12.73 -0.52 -0.57
C PRO A 98 11.23 -0.53 -0.26
N ALA A 99 10.84 -0.83 0.99
CA ALA A 99 9.43 -0.87 1.37
C ALA A 99 8.74 0.50 1.18
N VAL A 100 9.39 1.59 1.58
CA VAL A 100 8.86 2.96 1.39
C VAL A 100 8.80 3.34 -0.10
N VAL A 101 9.82 2.97 -0.89
CA VAL A 101 9.82 3.22 -2.33
C VAL A 101 8.66 2.50 -3.01
N PHE A 102 8.47 1.21 -2.74
CA PHE A 102 7.37 0.44 -3.31
C PHE A 102 6.01 0.91 -2.81
N TYR A 103 5.87 1.30 -1.54
CA TYR A 103 4.64 1.91 -1.03
C TYR A 103 4.23 3.10 -1.89
N ASN A 104 5.13 4.05 -2.12
CA ASN A 104 4.82 5.26 -2.91
C ASN A 104 4.47 4.92 -4.36
N ILE A 105 5.21 4.01 -4.99
CA ILE A 105 4.95 3.60 -6.39
C ILE A 105 3.57 2.94 -6.52
N PHE A 106 3.26 1.99 -5.62
CA PHE A 106 2.01 1.25 -5.71
C PHE A 106 0.79 2.09 -5.31
N THR A 107 0.92 2.99 -4.33
CA THR A 107 -0.15 3.94 -3.99
C THR A 107 -0.47 4.84 -5.19
N ALA A 108 0.55 5.48 -5.79
CA ALA A 108 0.34 6.32 -6.97
C ALA A 108 -0.24 5.55 -8.17
N ARG A 109 0.15 4.28 -8.34
CA ARG A 109 -0.41 3.42 -9.39
C ARG A 109 -1.86 3.03 -9.09
N LEU A 110 -2.20 2.75 -7.83
CA LEU A 110 -3.55 2.42 -7.43
C LEU A 110 -4.50 3.59 -7.66
N GLU A 111 -4.12 4.79 -7.22
CA GLU A 111 -4.87 6.04 -7.43
C GLU A 111 -5.12 6.30 -8.92
N ARG A 112 -4.12 6.09 -9.77
CA ARG A 112 -4.29 6.24 -11.23
C ARG A 112 -5.32 5.25 -11.78
N VAL A 113 -5.23 3.98 -11.40
CA VAL A 113 -6.16 2.94 -11.88
C VAL A 113 -7.58 3.18 -11.35
N GLU A 114 -7.71 3.58 -10.09
CA GLU A 114 -8.99 3.96 -9.49
C GLU A 114 -9.64 5.11 -10.27
N GLY A 115 -8.90 6.19 -10.53
CA GLY A 115 -9.39 7.31 -11.33
C GLY A 115 -9.74 6.94 -12.78
N GLU A 116 -9.00 6.02 -13.41
CA GLU A 116 -9.34 5.48 -14.73
C GLU A 116 -10.67 4.70 -14.72
N LEU A 117 -10.92 3.93 -13.66
CA LEU A 117 -12.17 3.19 -13.48
C LEU A 117 -13.35 4.13 -13.21
N GLU A 118 -13.17 5.14 -12.36
CA GLU A 118 -14.19 6.18 -12.10
C GLU A 118 -14.56 6.93 -13.38
N ARG A 119 -13.56 7.36 -14.16
CA ARG A 119 -13.79 8.02 -15.46
C ARG A 119 -14.57 7.12 -16.40
N THR A 120 -14.21 5.84 -16.48
CA THR A 120 -14.90 4.87 -17.35
C THR A 120 -16.35 4.65 -16.90
N ALA A 121 -16.60 4.60 -15.59
CA ALA A 121 -17.95 4.49 -15.04
C ALA A 121 -18.81 5.71 -15.42
N GLN A 122 -18.27 6.93 -15.25
CA GLN A 122 -18.93 8.17 -15.62
C GLN A 122 -19.19 8.28 -17.13
N GLU A 123 -18.23 7.88 -17.96
CA GLU A 123 -18.39 7.84 -19.42
C GLU A 123 -19.48 6.87 -19.86
N THR A 124 -19.60 5.73 -19.17
CA THR A 124 -20.66 4.73 -19.43
C THR A 124 -22.04 5.30 -19.10
N ILE A 125 -22.20 5.94 -17.95
CA ILE A 125 -23.45 6.61 -17.55
C ILE A 125 -23.78 7.74 -18.54
N GLY A 126 -22.77 8.56 -18.88
CA GLY A 126 -22.93 9.66 -19.83
C GLY A 126 -23.29 9.20 -21.24
N ALA A 127 -22.74 8.07 -21.70
CA ALA A 127 -23.08 7.46 -22.99
C ALA A 127 -24.54 6.99 -23.02
N LEU A 128 -24.99 6.30 -21.97
CA LEU A 128 -26.39 5.88 -21.84
C LEU A 128 -27.35 7.08 -21.85
N GLY A 129 -26.95 8.18 -21.22
CA GLY A 129 -27.71 9.44 -21.27
C GLY A 129 -27.78 10.08 -22.66
N ARG A 130 -26.72 9.96 -23.46
CA ARG A 130 -26.67 10.53 -24.83
C ARG A 130 -27.45 9.71 -25.86
N GLU A 131 -27.60 8.40 -25.68
CA GLU A 131 -28.31 7.52 -26.64
C GLU A 131 -29.85 7.64 -26.59
N GLY A 132 -30.38 8.56 -25.78
CA GLY A 132 -31.82 8.78 -25.63
C GLY A 132 -32.51 7.67 -24.83
N LEU A 133 -31.76 6.99 -23.95
CA LEU A 133 -32.26 6.08 -22.94
C LEU A 133 -32.55 6.81 -21.61
N LEU A 134 -32.77 8.12 -21.64
CA LEU A 134 -33.28 8.93 -20.53
C LEU A 134 -34.60 9.58 -20.95
#